data_AF-A0AAN1JG47-F1
#
_entry.id   AF-A0AAN1JG47-F1
#
_cell.length_a   1.000
_cell.length_b   1.000
_cell.length_c   1.000
_cell.angle_alpha   90.00
_cell.angle_beta   90.00
_cell.angle_gamma   90.00
#
_symmetry.space_group_name_H-M   'P 1'
#
loop_
_entity.id
_entity.type
_entity.pdbx_description
1 polymer ?
#
loop_
_entity_poly.entity_id
_entity_poly.type
_entity_poly.pdbx_seq_one_letter_code
_entity_poly.pdbx_strand_id
1 'polypeptide(L)'
;MQREDFEQQLTALLRDAGPDTVAELTDTAIAYWNGERLVYADVSAEGTGALDGEFDLDARRWTEWKGWLADWLTDPVLSVRHDLPGAT
;
A
#
# COMPACT_ATOMS: atom_id res chain seq x y z
N MET A 1 -10.03 -14.43 1.41
CA MET A 1 -10.23 -13.17 0.68
C MET A 1 -9.67 -13.31 -0.73
N GLN A 2 -10.27 -12.66 -1.73
CA GLN A 2 -9.71 -12.56 -3.10
C GLN A 2 -8.86 -11.30 -3.23
N ARG A 3 -7.88 -11.27 -4.14
CA ARG A 3 -6.99 -10.12 -4.33
C ARG A 3 -7.78 -8.86 -4.69
N GLU A 4 -8.69 -8.98 -5.64
CA GLU A 4 -9.53 -7.86 -6.09
C GLU A 4 -10.37 -7.28 -4.95
N ASP A 5 -10.88 -8.12 -4.04
CA ASP A 5 -11.64 -7.67 -2.88
C ASP A 5 -10.76 -6.86 -1.92
N PHE A 6 -9.50 -7.29 -1.74
CA PHE A 6 -8.50 -6.58 -0.94
C PHE A 6 -8.13 -5.23 -1.56
N GLU A 7 -7.84 -5.23 -2.86
CA GLU A 7 -7.50 -4.02 -3.61
C GLU A 7 -8.63 -3.00 -3.56
N GLN A 8 -9.89 -3.45 -3.66
CA GLN A 8 -11.07 -2.59 -3.58
C GLN A 8 -11.24 -1.97 -2.18
N GLN A 9 -11.08 -2.78 -1.11
CA GLN A 9 -11.17 -2.28 0.26
C GLN A 9 -10.02 -1.33 0.60
N LEU A 10 -8.80 -1.68 0.22
CA LEU A 10 -7.62 -0.83 0.42
C LEU A 10 -7.73 0.49 -0.36
N THR A 11 -8.22 0.44 -1.59
CA THR A 11 -8.49 1.65 -2.39
C THR A 11 -9.52 2.55 -1.73
N ALA A 12 -10.62 1.99 -1.22
CA ALA A 12 -11.65 2.77 -0.53
C ALA A 12 -11.08 3.45 0.72
N LEU A 13 -10.26 2.72 1.49
CA LEU A 13 -9.64 3.20 2.70
C LEU A 13 -8.64 4.34 2.44
N LEU A 14 -7.77 4.19 1.45
CA LEU A 14 -6.82 5.25 1.06
C LEU A 14 -7.53 6.49 0.51
N ARG A 15 -8.61 6.30 -0.27
CA ARG A 15 -9.42 7.41 -0.77
C ARG A 15 -10.15 8.17 0.34
N ASP A 16 -10.61 7.47 1.37
CA ASP A 16 -11.24 8.08 2.54
C ASP A 16 -10.23 8.88 3.38
N ALA A 17 -9.01 8.34 3.53
CA ALA A 17 -7.94 8.98 4.30
C ALA A 17 -7.32 10.21 3.62
N GLY A 18 -7.22 10.22 2.29
CA GLY A 18 -6.78 11.37 1.49
C GLY A 18 -5.47 11.17 0.71
N PRO A 19 -5.07 12.15 -0.12
CA PRO A 19 -4.05 12.00 -1.16
C PRO A 19 -2.62 11.79 -0.65
N ASP A 20 -2.29 12.27 0.55
CA ASP A 20 -0.97 12.08 1.17
C ASP A 20 -0.90 10.82 2.04
N THR A 21 -1.94 9.98 2.05
CA THR A 21 -1.99 8.78 2.90
C THR A 21 -1.43 7.56 2.18
N VAL A 22 -0.57 6.84 2.90
CA VAL A 22 -0.10 5.51 2.54
C VAL A 22 -0.56 4.48 3.55
N ALA A 23 -0.77 3.27 3.07
CA ALA A 23 -0.92 2.07 3.86
C ALA A 23 0.44 1.40 4.01
N GLU A 24 0.89 1.30 5.25
CA GLU A 24 2.12 0.59 5.62
C GLU A 24 1.80 -0.90 5.63
N LEU A 25 2.18 -1.60 4.56
CA LEU A 25 1.98 -3.05 4.50
C LEU A 25 3.04 -3.72 5.38
N THR A 26 4.32 -3.58 5.03
CA THR A 26 5.44 -4.13 5.79
C THR A 26 6.48 -3.04 6.04
N ASP A 27 7.52 -3.35 6.82
CA ASP A 27 8.64 -2.43 7.05
C ASP A 27 9.36 -1.96 5.76
N THR A 28 9.14 -2.67 4.65
CA THR A 28 9.74 -2.39 3.35
C THR A 28 8.70 -2.24 2.23
N ALA A 29 7.40 -2.32 2.51
CA ALA A 29 6.38 -2.26 1.46
C ALA A 29 5.20 -1.40 1.89
N ILE A 30 4.81 -0.50 0.99
CA ILE A 30 3.67 0.39 1.19
C ILE A 30 2.71 0.31 0.02
N ALA A 31 1.48 0.76 0.24
CA ALA A 31 0.50 0.98 -0.80
C ALA A 31 -0.10 2.38 -0.69
N TYR A 32 -0.35 3.04 -1.81
CA TYR A 32 -0.95 4.36 -1.82
C TYR A 32 -1.84 4.57 -3.04
N TRP A 33 -2.76 5.53 -2.93
CA TRP A 33 -3.63 5.93 -4.03
C TRP A 33 -3.00 7.12 -4.75
N ASN A 34 -2.61 6.95 -6.02
CA ASN A 34 -1.94 8.01 -6.77
C ASN A 34 -2.91 9.00 -7.48
N GLY A 35 -4.22 8.92 -7.18
CA GLY A 35 -5.26 9.68 -7.88
C GLY A 35 -5.98 8.90 -8.99
N GLU A 36 -5.31 7.92 -9.60
CA GLU A 36 -5.84 7.13 -10.72
C GLU A 36 -5.99 5.64 -10.38
N ARG A 37 -5.02 5.07 -9.65
CA ARG A 37 -4.95 3.65 -9.29
C ARG A 37 -4.27 3.43 -7.94
N LEU A 38 -4.47 2.23 -7.40
CA LEU A 38 -3.71 1.72 -6.28
C LEU A 38 -2.30 1.36 -6.75
N VAL A 39 -1.29 1.88 -6.05
CA VAL A 39 0.13 1.65 -6.34
C VAL A 39 0.77 0.99 -5.14
N TYR A 40 1.53 -0.07 -5.36
CA TYR A 40 2.40 -0.66 -4.35
C TYR A 40 3.83 -0.25 -4.61
N ALA A 41 4.57 0.06 -3.57
CA ALA A 41 5.97 0.44 -3.68
C ALA A 41 6.79 -0.15 -2.53
N ASP A 42 8.02 -0.52 -2.85
CA ASP A 42 9.01 -0.90 -1.86
C ASP A 42 9.65 0.37 -1.30
N VAL A 43 9.95 0.37 0.00
CA VAL A 43 10.63 1.48 0.68
C VAL A 43 11.99 1.04 1.15
N SER A 44 12.98 1.92 0.99
CA SER A 44 14.37 1.59 1.33
C SER A 44 14.49 1.19 2.81
N ALA A 45 14.96 -0.03 3.03
CA ALA A 45 15.22 -0.58 4.37
C ALA A 45 16.30 0.19 5.15
N GLU A 46 17.03 1.10 4.50
CA GLU A 46 18.03 1.98 5.12
C GLU A 46 17.40 3.08 6.00
N GLY A 47 16.07 3.10 6.15
CA GLY A 47 15.38 3.99 7.08
C GLY A 47 15.25 5.43 6.59
N THR A 48 15.62 5.69 5.33
CA THR A 48 15.38 6.97 4.67
C THR A 48 13.89 7.18 4.38
N GLY A 49 13.11 6.09 4.31
CA GLY A 49 11.73 6.16 3.85
C GLY A 49 11.64 6.65 2.40
N ALA A 50 12.67 6.47 1.59
CA ALA A 50 12.57 6.71 0.15
C ALA A 50 11.80 5.57 -0.51
N LEU A 51 11.03 5.90 -1.56
CA LEU A 51 10.49 4.87 -2.45
C LEU A 51 11.65 4.27 -3.25
N ASP A 52 11.85 2.96 -3.12
CA ASP A 52 12.89 2.21 -3.84
C ASP A 52 12.39 1.81 -5.23
N GLY A 53 11.12 1.41 -5.34
CA GLY A 53 10.48 1.14 -6.61
C GLY A 53 9.03 0.68 -6.50
N GLU A 54 8.24 0.94 -7.54
CA GLU A 54 6.89 0.42 -7.66
C GLU A 54 6.91 -1.08 -7.98
N PHE A 55 5.92 -1.81 -7.47
CA PHE A 55 5.75 -3.21 -7.78
C PHE A 55 4.29 -3.61 -7.95
N ASP A 56 4.07 -4.75 -8.62
CA ASP A 56 2.74 -5.35 -8.77
C ASP A 56 2.51 -6.47 -7.75
N LEU A 57 1.28 -6.55 -7.25
CA LEU A 57 0.84 -7.62 -6.36
C LEU A 57 0.43 -8.86 -7.18
N ASP A 58 1.42 -9.47 -7.83
CA ASP A 58 1.25 -10.67 -8.64
C ASP A 58 0.71 -11.87 -7.85
N ALA A 59 0.18 -12.86 -8.56
CA ALA A 59 -0.41 -14.07 -7.96
C ALA A 59 0.52 -14.81 -6.98
N ARG A 60 1.84 -14.77 -7.21
CA ARG A 60 2.85 -15.37 -6.32
C ARG A 60 2.89 -14.64 -4.97
N ARG A 61 3.15 -13.33 -4.99
CA ARG A 61 3.19 -12.50 -3.77
C ARG A 61 1.85 -12.49 -3.05
N TRP A 62 0.75 -12.40 -3.79
CA TRP A 62 -0.58 -12.53 -3.21
C TRP A 62 -0.74 -13.86 -2.47
N THR A 63 -0.31 -14.99 -3.04
CA THR A 63 -0.45 -16.30 -2.37
C THR A 63 0.32 -16.36 -1.05
N GLU A 64 1.49 -15.72 -1.01
CA GLU A 64 2.34 -15.64 0.18
C GLU A 64 1.73 -14.70 1.24
N TRP A 65 1.20 -13.55 0.82
CA TRP A 65 0.77 -12.49 1.73
C TRP A 65 -0.71 -12.53 2.09
N LYS A 66 -1.58 -13.19 1.33
CA LYS A 66 -3.06 -13.16 1.48
C LYS A 66 -3.54 -13.42 2.91
N GLY A 67 -2.85 -14.29 3.65
CA GLY A 67 -3.24 -14.65 5.01
C GLY A 67 -2.96 -13.50 5.97
N TRP A 68 -1.78 -12.89 5.82
CA TRP A 68 -1.35 -11.76 6.62
C TRP A 68 -2.08 -10.46 6.21
N LEU A 69 -2.26 -10.19 4.91
CA LEU A 69 -3.02 -9.04 4.42
C LEU A 69 -4.48 -9.04 4.89
N ALA A 70 -5.09 -10.22 4.98
CA ALA A 70 -6.46 -10.33 5.49
C ALA A 70 -6.57 -9.98 6.98
N ASP A 71 -5.53 -10.26 7.77
CA ASP A 71 -5.44 -9.88 9.18
C ASP A 71 -5.12 -8.39 9.32
N TRP A 72 -4.13 -7.89 8.57
CA TRP A 72 -3.74 -6.49 8.51
C TRP A 72 -4.92 -5.57 8.16
N LEU A 73 -5.82 -5.99 7.29
CA LEU A 73 -6.99 -5.19 6.92
C LEU A 73 -7.98 -4.97 8.08
N THR A 74 -7.90 -5.77 9.15
CA THR A 74 -8.73 -5.58 10.35
C THR A 74 -8.23 -4.46 11.25
N ASP A 75 -6.93 -4.16 11.20
CA ASP A 75 -6.28 -3.06 11.93
C ASP A 75 -5.20 -2.42 11.03
N PRO A 76 -5.62 -1.67 9.99
CA PRO A 76 -4.73 -1.16 8.96
C PRO A 76 -3.88 -0.01 9.50
N VAL A 77 -2.58 -0.06 9.24
CA VAL A 77 -1.64 0.99 9.63
C VAL A 77 -1.52 2.00 8.50
N LEU A 78 -1.92 3.25 8.77
CA LEU A 78 -1.83 4.35 7.82
C LEU A 78 -0.86 5.41 8.31
N SER A 79 -0.09 5.93 7.36
CA SER A 79 0.86 7.02 7.58
C SER A 79 0.65 8.11 6.54
N VAL A 80 1.02 9.34 6.87
CA VAL A 80 1.02 10.45 5.90
C VAL A 80 2.43 10.65 5.38
N ARG A 81 2.60 10.71 4.05
CA ARG A 81 3.89 10.93 3.40
C ARG A 81 3.78 12.01 2.31
N HIS A 82 4.48 13.11 2.53
CA HIS A 82 4.50 14.24 1.58
C HIS A 82 5.45 14.05 0.38
N ASP A 83 6.23 12.96 0.36
CA ASP A 83 7.18 12.64 -0.71
C ASP A 83 6.55 11.79 -1.84
N LEU A 84 5.22 11.64 -1.83
CA LEU A 84 4.54 10.78 -2.81
C LEU A 84 4.47 11.44 -4.19
N PRO A 85 4.79 10.69 -5.26
CA PRO A 85 4.59 11.17 -6.63
C PRO A 85 3.09 11.27 -6.90
N GLY A 86 2.55 12.49 -6.90
CA GLY A 86 1.14 12.77 -7.19
C GLY A 86 0.43 13.71 -6.21
N ALA A 87 1.06 14.07 -5.09
CA ALA A 87 0.59 15.16 -4.24
C ALA A 87 0.94 16.51 -4.91
N THR A 88 0.03 17.05 -5.72
CA THR A 88 0.14 18.41 -6.29
C THR A 88 -1.17 19.14 -6.14
#